data_AF-A0A833SA78-F1
#
_entry.id   AF-A0A833SA78-F1
#
_cell.length_a   1.000
_cell.length_b   1.000
_cell.length_c   1.000
_cell.angle_alpha   90.00
_cell.angle_beta   90.00
_cell.angle_gamma   90.00
#
_symmetry.space_group_name_H-M   'P 1'
#
loop_
_entity.id
_entity.type
_entity.pdbx_description
1 polymer ?
#
loop_
_entity_poly.entity_id
_entity_poly.type
_entity_poly.pdbx_seq_one_letter_code
_entity_poly.pdbx_strand_id
1 'polypeptide(L)'
;MESARARRKRPARFGECLHSRSADYTTGIFQSIGFKEFHAYLVLPEEEKREKKGQELLQKSIEDLKMVTKRYAKKQEKWIQNRLIRRSDRQVPPIYVLNCTNVDQWNSRVYEPAVAIIEAVLKGEKPEQKPVNETFTGPVENQIFHDSSNAEKYYCDICERIFIGEFQWNQHQQSNKHKRTLRRKQRLEKQKKLEEQEKLEEEKKTEKDL
;
A
#
# COMPACT_ATOMS: atom_id res chain seq x y z
N MET A 1 -9.62 -28.72 37.62
CA MET A 1 -8.91 -29.61 36.68
C MET A 1 -8.38 -28.76 35.53
N GLU A 2 -7.15 -28.27 35.69
CA GLU A 2 -6.45 -27.46 34.69
C GLU A 2 -6.05 -28.31 33.48
N SER A 3 -6.56 -27.96 32.30
CA SER A 3 -6.07 -28.52 31.04
C SER A 3 -5.06 -27.56 30.40
N ALA A 4 -3.78 -27.79 30.71
CA ALA A 4 -2.65 -27.12 30.09
C ALA A 4 -2.54 -27.50 28.60
N ARG A 5 -2.70 -26.53 27.68
CA ARG A 5 -2.43 -26.72 26.25
C ARG A 5 -0.92 -26.56 25.99
N ALA A 6 -0.28 -27.68 25.69
CA ALA A 6 1.12 -27.77 25.30
C ALA A 6 1.44 -26.92 24.06
N ARG A 7 2.39 -25.98 24.19
CA ARG A 7 3.02 -25.27 23.06
C ARG A 7 4.02 -26.22 22.38
N ARG A 8 3.68 -26.74 21.20
CA ARG A 8 4.62 -27.47 20.34
C ARG A 8 5.71 -26.52 19.84
N LYS A 9 6.91 -26.57 20.43
CA LYS A 9 8.12 -25.96 19.88
C LYS A 9 8.51 -26.71 18.60
N ARG A 10 8.57 -26.02 17.45
CA ARG A 10 9.16 -26.59 16.22
C ARG A 10 10.69 -26.61 16.39
N PRO A 11 11.38 -27.72 16.05
CA PRO A 11 12.83 -27.76 16.13
C PRO A 11 13.45 -26.96 14.97
N ALA A 12 14.50 -26.21 15.29
CA ALA A 12 15.34 -25.54 14.30
C ALA A 12 16.07 -26.62 13.47
N ARG A 13 15.72 -26.73 12.19
CA ARG A 13 16.54 -27.47 11.23
C ARG A 13 17.71 -26.57 10.83
N PHE A 14 18.88 -26.84 11.41
CA PHE A 14 20.15 -26.46 10.81
C PHE A 14 20.29 -27.24 9.50
N GLY A 15 20.05 -26.54 8.40
CA GLY A 15 20.37 -26.99 7.05
C GLY A 15 21.14 -25.85 6.41
N GLU A 16 22.43 -26.05 6.23
CA GLU A 16 23.30 -25.19 5.44
C GLU A 16 22.64 -24.95 4.08
N CYS A 17 22.44 -23.68 3.76
CA CYS A 17 21.96 -23.31 2.45
C CYS A 17 22.72 -22.06 2.02
N LEU A 18 23.70 -22.29 1.14
CA LEU A 18 24.35 -21.29 0.30
C LEU A 18 23.29 -20.65 -0.61
N HIS A 19 22.41 -19.86 -0.01
CA HIS A 19 21.64 -18.87 -0.74
C HIS A 19 22.61 -17.73 -1.02
N SER A 20 22.76 -17.37 -2.30
CA SER A 20 23.03 -15.99 -2.67
C SER A 20 22.08 -15.11 -1.83
N ARG A 21 22.61 -14.50 -0.76
CA ARG A 21 21.85 -13.67 0.18
C ARG A 21 21.55 -12.37 -0.54
N SER A 22 20.52 -12.37 -1.40
CA SER A 22 19.89 -11.12 -1.79
C SER A 22 19.41 -10.44 -0.52
N ALA A 23 19.86 -9.20 -0.29
CA ALA A 23 19.51 -8.49 0.92
C ALA A 23 17.99 -8.27 0.97
N ASP A 24 17.38 -8.53 2.13
CA ASP A 24 15.96 -8.28 2.35
C ASP A 24 15.72 -6.77 2.57
N TYR A 25 15.20 -6.08 1.55
CA TYR A 25 14.87 -4.65 1.61
C TYR A 25 13.52 -4.35 2.26
N THR A 26 12.86 -5.36 2.83
CA THR A 26 11.54 -5.21 3.46
C THR A 26 11.62 -5.05 4.97
N THR A 27 12.81 -5.06 5.58
CA THR A 27 12.98 -4.98 7.04
C THR A 27 14.11 -4.04 7.47
N GLY A 28 13.94 -3.44 8.65
CA GLY A 28 14.97 -2.64 9.32
C GLY A 28 15.53 -1.48 8.51
N ILE A 29 16.83 -1.22 8.66
CA ILE A 29 17.55 -0.12 7.99
C ILE A 29 17.54 -0.25 6.46
N PHE A 30 17.35 -1.45 5.92
CA PHE A 30 17.33 -1.70 4.47
C PHE A 30 16.07 -1.18 3.77
N GLN A 31 15.04 -0.76 4.52
CA GLN A 31 13.88 -0.07 3.96
C GLN A 31 14.16 1.40 3.59
N SER A 32 15.26 1.98 4.11
CA SER A 32 15.63 3.38 3.89
C SER A 32 15.73 3.72 2.40
N ILE A 33 15.39 4.97 2.08
CA ILE A 33 15.54 5.51 0.73
C ILE A 33 17.03 5.86 0.54
N GLY A 34 17.65 5.33 -0.51
CA GLY A 34 19.08 5.50 -0.80
C GLY A 34 19.79 4.17 -0.98
N PHE A 35 19.85 3.34 0.06
CA PHE A 35 20.69 2.14 0.01
C PHE A 35 20.24 1.13 -1.05
N LYS A 36 18.95 0.80 -1.09
CA LYS A 36 18.40 -0.19 -2.03
C LYS A 36 18.47 0.27 -3.49
N GLU A 37 18.33 1.58 -3.75
CA GLU A 37 18.45 2.16 -5.08
C GLU A 37 19.89 2.06 -5.61
N PHE A 38 20.89 2.15 -4.71
CA PHE A 38 22.31 2.08 -5.06
C PHE A 38 22.91 0.68 -4.96
N HIS A 39 22.18 -0.30 -4.40
CA HIS A 39 22.73 -1.62 -4.13
C HIS A 39 23.41 -2.26 -5.34
N ALA A 40 22.75 -2.23 -6.51
CA ALA A 40 23.28 -2.83 -7.73
C ALA A 40 24.61 -2.21 -8.18
N TYR A 41 24.83 -0.92 -7.92
CA TYR A 41 26.09 -0.24 -8.17
C TYR A 41 27.14 -0.55 -7.09
N LEU A 42 26.72 -0.57 -5.82
CA LEU A 42 27.61 -0.76 -4.67
C LEU A 42 28.23 -2.17 -4.61
N VAL A 43 27.53 -3.20 -5.12
CA VAL A 43 28.03 -4.59 -5.14
C VAL A 43 28.90 -4.92 -6.35
N LEU A 44 29.10 -3.98 -7.29
CA LEU A 44 30.01 -4.20 -8.41
C LEU A 44 31.47 -4.24 -7.92
N PRO A 45 32.33 -5.05 -8.57
CA PRO A 45 33.77 -4.92 -8.44
C PRO A 45 34.23 -3.50 -8.78
N GLU A 46 35.31 -3.03 -8.15
CA GLU A 46 35.78 -1.64 -8.31
C GLU A 46 36.19 -1.31 -9.75
N GLU A 47 36.70 -2.29 -10.49
CA GLU A 47 37.05 -2.14 -11.91
C GLU A 47 35.79 -1.89 -12.76
N GLU A 48 34.72 -2.68 -12.55
CA GLU A 48 33.44 -2.53 -13.27
C GLU A 48 32.71 -1.23 -12.95
N LYS A 49 32.95 -0.63 -11.77
CA LYS A 49 32.34 0.67 -11.42
C LYS A 49 32.85 1.80 -12.31
N ARG A 50 34.10 1.74 -12.75
CA ARG A 50 34.73 2.76 -13.59
C ARG A 50 34.36 2.59 -15.06
N GLU A 51 33.98 1.38 -15.45
CA GLU A 51 33.48 1.08 -16.78
C GLU A 51 32.12 1.72 -17.06
N LYS A 52 31.78 1.78 -18.35
CA LYS A 52 30.51 2.34 -18.85
C LYS A 52 29.29 1.77 -18.13
N LYS A 53 29.29 0.45 -17.88
CA LYS A 53 28.21 -0.25 -17.18
C LYS A 53 28.04 0.24 -15.74
N GLY A 54 29.14 0.46 -15.01
CA GLY A 54 29.12 1.01 -13.65
C GLY A 54 28.57 2.43 -13.62
N GLN A 55 28.98 3.28 -14.56
CA GLN A 55 28.48 4.65 -14.69
C GLN A 55 26.99 4.70 -15.02
N GLU A 56 26.52 3.82 -15.91
CA GLU A 56 25.09 3.68 -16.24
C GLU A 56 24.27 3.26 -15.02
N LEU A 57 24.77 2.30 -14.23
CA LEU A 57 24.12 1.87 -13.00
C LEU A 57 24.09 2.98 -11.93
N LEU A 58 25.17 3.74 -11.78
CA LEU A 58 25.22 4.89 -10.87
C LEU A 58 24.18 5.94 -11.25
N GLN A 59 24.12 6.30 -12.54
CA GLN A 59 23.16 7.30 -13.03
C GLN A 59 21.72 6.84 -12.80
N LYS A 60 21.42 5.57 -13.10
CA LYS A 60 20.12 4.96 -12.81
C LYS A 60 19.79 5.01 -11.32
N SER A 61 20.73 4.67 -10.45
CA SER A 61 20.55 4.72 -8.99
C SER A 61 20.22 6.14 -8.49
N ILE A 62 20.85 7.18 -9.06
CA ILE A 62 20.53 8.58 -8.74
C ILE A 62 19.11 8.94 -9.17
N GLU A 63 18.69 8.50 -10.36
CA GLU A 63 17.34 8.75 -10.87
C GLU A 63 16.26 8.04 -10.04
N ASP A 64 16.51 6.77 -9.69
CA ASP A 64 15.64 5.97 -8.84
C ASP A 64 15.52 6.60 -7.44
N LEU A 65 16.63 7.07 -6.86
CA LEU A 65 16.63 7.81 -5.58
C LEU A 65 15.74 9.06 -5.65
N LYS A 66 15.92 9.89 -6.69
CA LYS A 66 15.10 11.09 -6.90
C LYS A 66 13.62 10.74 -7.05
N MET A 67 13.32 9.68 -7.80
CA MET A 67 11.94 9.23 -8.04
C MET A 67 11.28 8.73 -6.75
N VAL A 68 11.96 7.89 -5.99
CA VAL A 68 11.45 7.32 -4.73
C VAL A 68 11.27 8.41 -3.68
N THR A 69 12.18 9.37 -3.59
CA THR A 69 12.06 10.55 -2.69
C THR A 69 10.82 11.38 -3.03
N LYS A 70 10.59 11.69 -4.32
CA LYS A 70 9.38 12.41 -4.77
C LYS A 70 8.09 11.64 -4.42
N ARG A 71 8.08 10.33 -4.64
CA ARG A 71 6.93 9.47 -4.30
C ARG A 71 6.69 9.44 -2.79
N TYR A 72 7.76 9.42 -2.00
CA TYR A 72 7.68 9.43 -0.55
C TYR A 72 7.08 10.74 -0.03
N ALA A 73 7.54 11.89 -0.50
CA ALA A 73 6.96 13.19 -0.15
C ALA A 73 5.44 13.25 -0.44
N LYS A 74 5.02 12.83 -1.65
CA LYS A 74 3.58 12.73 -2.00
C LYS A 74 2.81 11.77 -1.11
N LYS A 75 3.43 10.66 -0.69
CA LYS A 75 2.82 9.70 0.24
C LYS A 75 2.65 10.30 1.63
N GLN A 76 3.63 11.07 2.11
CA GLN A 76 3.54 11.79 3.38
C GLN A 76 2.42 12.82 3.35
N GLU A 77 2.33 13.65 2.31
CA GLU A 77 1.24 14.62 2.14
C GLU A 77 -0.13 13.94 2.17
N LYS A 78 -0.33 12.88 1.38
CA LYS A 78 -1.58 12.10 1.38
C LYS A 78 -1.89 11.51 2.75
N TRP A 79 -0.87 11.00 3.45
CA TRP A 79 -1.05 10.43 4.78
C TRP A 79 -1.44 11.50 5.81
N ILE A 80 -0.79 12.67 5.81
CA ILE A 80 -1.12 13.78 6.70
C ILE A 80 -2.56 14.25 6.42
N GLN A 81 -2.91 14.47 5.16
CA GLN A 81 -4.25 14.90 4.75
C GLN A 81 -5.32 13.89 5.19
N ASN A 82 -5.16 12.61 4.85
CA ASN A 82 -6.19 11.62 5.08
C ASN A 82 -6.25 11.12 6.52
N ARG A 83 -5.15 11.20 7.27
CA ARG A 83 -5.06 10.64 8.62
C ARG A 83 -5.22 11.67 9.71
N LEU A 84 -4.69 12.88 9.49
CA LEU A 84 -4.61 13.92 10.52
C LEU A 84 -5.58 15.07 10.26
N ILE A 85 -5.83 15.44 9.00
CA ILE A 85 -6.63 16.64 8.68
C ILE A 85 -8.11 16.30 8.44
N ARG A 86 -8.39 15.29 7.61
CA ARG A 86 -9.74 15.08 7.04
C ARG A 86 -10.62 14.11 7.83
N ARG A 87 -10.16 13.62 8.98
CA ARG A 87 -10.90 12.64 9.79
C ARG A 87 -11.41 13.27 11.07
N SER A 88 -12.73 13.35 11.19
CA SER A 88 -13.44 13.83 12.39
C SER A 88 -13.58 12.77 13.48
N ASP A 89 -13.47 11.49 13.14
CA ASP A 89 -13.67 10.36 14.04
C ASP A 89 -12.37 9.92 14.76
N ARG A 90 -11.28 10.68 14.64
CA ARG A 90 -10.05 10.48 15.41
C ARG A 90 -9.81 11.66 16.33
N GLN A 91 -9.38 11.36 17.55
CA GLN A 91 -8.80 12.38 18.42
C GLN A 91 -7.42 12.73 17.89
N VAL A 92 -7.36 13.78 17.09
CA VAL A 92 -6.13 14.37 16.57
C VAL A 92 -5.96 15.76 17.20
N PRO A 93 -4.73 16.15 17.59
CA PRO A 93 -4.49 17.49 18.11
C PRO A 93 -4.79 18.55 17.03
N PRO A 94 -5.01 19.83 17.42
CA PRO A 94 -5.10 20.93 16.46
C PRO A 94 -3.86 21.00 15.57
N ILE A 95 -4.07 21.13 14.25
CA ILE A 95 -2.99 21.15 13.26
C ILE A 95 -2.93 22.52 12.61
N TYR A 96 -1.77 23.16 12.66
CA TYR A 96 -1.52 24.45 12.04
C TYR A 96 -0.58 24.27 10.86
N VAL A 97 -0.89 24.91 9.73
CA VAL A 97 -0.12 24.80 8.49
C VAL A 97 0.77 26.02 8.35
N LEU A 98 2.07 25.77 8.15
CA LEU A 98 3.07 26.80 7.90
C LEU A 98 3.55 26.70 6.45
N ASN A 99 3.69 27.84 5.76
CA ASN A 99 4.03 27.84 4.34
C ASN A 99 5.54 27.89 4.14
N CYS A 100 6.14 26.73 3.85
CA CYS A 100 7.58 26.58 3.59
C CYS A 100 7.93 26.58 2.08
N THR A 101 7.06 27.09 1.19
CA THR A 101 7.29 27.02 -0.26
C THR A 101 8.49 27.87 -0.70
N ASN A 102 8.66 29.06 -0.11
CA ASN A 102 9.79 29.94 -0.38
C ASN A 102 10.70 29.99 0.85
N VAL A 103 11.93 29.49 0.70
CA VAL A 103 12.92 29.41 1.78
C VAL A 103 13.37 30.79 2.25
N ASP A 104 13.41 31.78 1.35
CA ASP A 104 13.82 33.15 1.69
C ASP A 104 12.83 33.85 2.63
N GLN A 105 11.59 33.35 2.69
CA GLN A 105 10.53 33.86 3.56
C GLN A 105 10.33 33.01 4.82
N TRP A 106 11.29 32.13 5.16
CA TRP A 106 11.19 31.23 6.31
C TRP A 106 10.86 31.95 7.62
N ASN A 107 11.56 33.05 7.91
CA ASN A 107 11.39 33.74 9.18
C ASN A 107 9.95 34.24 9.36
N SER A 108 9.41 34.96 8.37
CA SER A 108 8.07 35.55 8.46
C SER A 108 6.92 34.58 8.19
N ARG A 109 7.13 33.50 7.42
CA ARG A 109 6.07 32.54 7.05
C ARG A 109 6.06 31.24 7.85
N VAL A 110 7.13 30.95 8.58
CA VAL A 110 7.28 29.69 9.32
C VAL A 110 7.69 29.94 10.76
N TYR A 111 8.83 30.59 11.00
CA TYR A 111 9.37 30.75 12.35
C TYR A 111 8.47 31.64 13.23
N GLU A 112 8.20 32.87 12.81
CA GLU A 112 7.38 33.82 13.58
C GLU A 112 5.96 33.27 13.85
N PRO A 113 5.23 32.72 12.84
CA PRO A 113 3.92 32.13 13.10
C PRO A 113 3.99 30.90 14.01
N ALA A 114 5.01 30.04 13.88
CA ALA A 114 5.16 28.87 14.75
C ALA A 114 5.36 29.28 16.21
N VAL A 115 6.22 30.26 16.47
CA VAL A 115 6.46 30.80 17.81
C VAL A 115 5.17 31.39 18.37
N ALA A 116 4.46 32.22 17.60
CA ALA A 116 3.18 32.80 18.03
C ALA A 116 2.14 31.74 18.40
N ILE A 117 2.02 30.66 17.60
CA ILE A 117 1.12 29.54 17.89
C ILE A 117 1.52 28.85 19.21
N ILE A 118 2.79 28.54 19.39
CA ILE A 118 3.29 27.86 20.59
C ILE A 118 3.08 28.73 21.83
N GLU A 119 3.41 30.02 21.76
CA GLU A 119 3.24 30.96 22.88
C GLU A 119 1.78 31.09 23.30
N ALA A 120 0.85 31.23 22.35
CA ALA A 120 -0.58 31.29 22.65
C ALA A 120 -1.05 30.00 23.34
N VAL A 121 -0.67 28.83 22.81
CA VAL A 121 -1.03 27.53 23.41
C VAL A 121 -0.45 27.39 24.83
N LEU A 122 0.80 27.79 25.06
CA LEU A 122 1.43 27.74 26.38
C LEU A 122 0.76 28.66 27.41
N LYS A 123 0.19 29.79 26.96
CA LYS A 123 -0.60 30.72 27.81
C LYS A 123 -2.03 30.24 28.05
N GLY A 124 -2.48 29.17 27.38
CA GLY A 124 -3.87 28.73 27.39
C GLY A 124 -4.80 29.59 26.52
N GLU A 125 -4.22 30.44 25.67
CA GLU A 125 -4.93 31.28 24.71
C GLU A 125 -5.13 30.51 23.39
N LYS A 126 -6.08 30.97 22.57
CA LYS A 126 -6.26 30.42 21.22
C LYS A 126 -5.34 31.16 20.24
N PRO A 127 -4.51 30.44 19.45
CA PRO A 127 -3.73 31.07 18.39
C PRO A 127 -4.62 31.83 17.41
N GLU A 128 -4.10 32.92 16.84
CA GLU A 128 -4.79 33.70 15.80
C GLU A 128 -5.06 32.86 14.55
N GLN A 129 -4.07 32.06 14.15
CA GLN A 129 -4.24 31.09 13.07
C GLN A 129 -5.17 29.97 13.51
N LYS A 130 -6.19 29.65 12.70
CA LYS A 130 -7.10 28.54 12.97
C LYS A 130 -6.48 27.19 12.56
N PRO A 131 -6.74 26.12 13.32
CA PRO A 131 -6.29 24.79 12.95
C PRO A 131 -7.08 24.25 11.75
N VAL A 132 -6.36 23.58 10.84
CA VAL A 132 -6.92 23.14 9.55
C VAL A 132 -7.87 21.96 9.67
N ASN A 133 -7.73 21.15 10.72
CA ASN A 133 -8.58 19.99 10.99
C ASN A 133 -9.91 20.34 11.67
N GLU A 134 -10.07 21.56 12.20
CA GLU A 134 -11.36 22.05 12.73
C GLU A 134 -12.21 22.71 11.64
N THR A 135 -11.57 23.25 10.60
CA THR A 135 -12.25 23.99 9.52
C THR A 135 -12.92 23.06 8.50
N PHE A 136 -12.63 21.75 8.52
CA PHE A 136 -13.24 20.77 7.64
C PHE A 136 -14.63 20.33 8.17
N THR A 137 -15.64 21.18 7.96
CA THR A 137 -17.07 20.89 8.20
C THR A 137 -17.86 20.66 6.90
N GLY A 138 -17.18 20.44 5.77
CA GLY A 138 -17.83 20.09 4.50
C GLY A 138 -18.37 18.64 4.51
N PRO A 139 -19.46 18.34 3.76
CA PRO A 139 -19.99 17.00 3.67
C PRO A 139 -18.90 16.00 3.27
N VAL A 140 -18.78 14.94 4.06
CA VAL A 140 -17.86 13.80 3.91
C VAL A 140 -18.22 12.94 2.68
N GLU A 141 -18.99 13.46 1.73
CA GLU A 141 -19.71 12.65 0.74
C GLU A 141 -18.93 12.29 -0.52
N ASN A 142 -17.76 12.88 -0.80
CA ASN A 142 -17.11 12.62 -2.10
C ASN A 142 -15.58 12.52 -2.07
N GLN A 143 -14.97 12.17 -0.95
CA GLN A 143 -13.51 11.93 -0.92
C GLN A 143 -13.21 10.58 -0.30
N ILE A 144 -12.95 9.61 -1.17
CA ILE A 144 -12.63 8.21 -0.87
C ILE A 144 -11.54 8.16 0.21
N PHE A 145 -11.94 7.93 1.45
CA PHE A 145 -11.03 7.71 2.55
C PHE A 145 -10.43 6.32 2.36
N HIS A 146 -9.15 6.27 1.96
CA HIS A 146 -8.37 5.03 1.83
C HIS A 146 -8.04 4.37 3.18
N ASP A 147 -8.91 4.50 4.19
CA ASP A 147 -8.77 3.77 5.45
C ASP A 147 -9.80 2.64 5.47
N SER A 148 -9.34 1.45 5.07
CA SER A 148 -10.10 0.20 5.05
C SER A 148 -10.60 -0.26 6.42
N SER A 149 -10.28 0.43 7.52
CA SER A 149 -10.61 -0.03 8.86
C SER A 149 -12.11 -0.09 9.15
N ASN A 150 -12.90 0.81 8.55
CA ASN A 150 -14.35 0.93 8.80
C ASN A 150 -15.21 0.65 7.55
N ALA A 151 -14.59 0.34 6.41
CA ALA A 151 -15.31 0.14 5.16
C ALA A 151 -15.78 -1.32 5.02
N GLU A 152 -17.00 -1.49 4.55
CA GLU A 152 -17.60 -2.81 4.30
C GLU A 152 -16.74 -3.67 3.37
N LYS A 153 -16.72 -4.98 3.61
CA LYS A 153 -15.95 -5.93 2.82
C LYS A 153 -16.87 -6.65 1.85
N TYR A 154 -16.50 -6.63 0.57
CA TYR A 154 -17.22 -7.29 -0.51
C TYR A 154 -16.34 -8.41 -1.07
N TYR A 155 -16.90 -9.60 -1.25
CA TYR A 155 -16.20 -10.73 -1.86
C TYR A 155 -16.71 -10.99 -3.28
N CYS A 156 -15.80 -11.11 -4.24
CA CYS A 156 -16.15 -11.56 -5.59
C CYS A 156 -15.91 -13.06 -5.73
N ASP A 157 -16.96 -13.87 -5.88
CA ASP A 157 -16.83 -15.32 -6.14
C ASP A 157 -16.21 -15.62 -7.53
N ILE A 158 -16.36 -14.71 -8.49
CA ILE A 158 -15.83 -14.88 -9.84
C ILE A 158 -14.32 -14.70 -9.86
N CYS A 159 -13.81 -13.70 -9.14
CA CYS A 159 -12.39 -13.34 -9.11
C CYS A 159 -11.66 -13.82 -7.86
N GLU A 160 -12.38 -14.39 -6.90
CA GLU A 160 -11.89 -14.90 -5.61
C GLU A 160 -11.05 -13.85 -4.85
N ARG A 161 -11.59 -12.63 -4.76
CA ARG A 161 -10.91 -11.46 -4.18
C ARG A 161 -11.84 -10.67 -3.29
N ILE A 162 -11.28 -10.16 -2.20
CA ILE A 162 -11.95 -9.24 -1.28
C ILE A 162 -11.65 -7.80 -1.72
N PHE A 163 -12.69 -6.98 -1.76
CA PHE A 163 -12.65 -5.54 -1.98
C PHE A 163 -13.14 -4.84 -0.72
N ILE A 164 -12.57 -3.68 -0.41
CA ILE A 164 -12.89 -2.93 0.80
C ILE A 164 -13.50 -1.59 0.39
N GLY A 165 -14.77 -1.40 0.74
CA GLY A 165 -15.59 -0.25 0.36
C GLY A 165 -16.34 -0.46 -0.95
N GLU A 166 -17.55 0.11 -1.00
CA GLU A 166 -18.48 -0.03 -2.13
C GLU A 166 -17.90 0.55 -3.43
N PHE A 167 -17.17 1.66 -3.37
CA PHE A 167 -16.55 2.26 -4.55
C PHE A 167 -15.58 1.30 -5.26
N GLN A 168 -14.68 0.65 -4.51
CA GLN A 168 -13.73 -0.31 -5.07
C GLN A 168 -14.45 -1.55 -5.61
N TRP A 169 -15.51 -1.97 -4.93
CA TRP A 169 -16.38 -3.06 -5.36
C TRP A 169 -17.07 -2.75 -6.69
N ASN A 170 -17.70 -1.58 -6.81
CA ASN A 170 -18.39 -1.14 -8.02
C ASN A 170 -17.41 -0.99 -9.19
N GLN A 171 -16.23 -0.41 -8.95
CA GLN A 171 -15.18 -0.32 -9.96
C GLN A 171 -14.69 -1.72 -10.39
N HIS A 172 -14.55 -2.65 -9.45
CA HIS A 172 -14.17 -4.02 -9.75
C HIS A 172 -15.19 -4.72 -10.65
N GLN A 173 -16.47 -4.66 -10.31
CA GLN A 173 -17.54 -5.29 -11.10
C GLN A 173 -17.55 -4.81 -12.55
N GLN A 174 -17.28 -3.51 -12.77
CA GLN A 174 -17.25 -2.92 -14.11
C GLN A 174 -15.94 -3.18 -14.86
N SER A 175 -14.89 -3.64 -14.17
CA SER A 175 -13.54 -3.79 -14.72
C SER A 175 -13.46 -4.84 -15.84
N ASN A 176 -12.62 -4.57 -16.83
CA ASN A 176 -12.36 -5.52 -17.93
C ASN A 176 -11.82 -6.86 -17.42
N LYS A 177 -11.07 -6.86 -16.31
CA LYS A 177 -10.54 -8.07 -15.70
C LYS A 177 -11.67 -8.97 -15.16
N HIS A 178 -12.64 -8.38 -14.46
CA HIS A 178 -13.80 -9.09 -13.95
C HIS A 178 -14.60 -9.72 -15.11
N LYS A 179 -14.96 -8.90 -16.11
CA LYS A 179 -15.70 -9.34 -17.30
C LYS A 179 -15.00 -10.47 -18.06
N ARG A 180 -13.68 -10.41 -18.23
CA ARG A 180 -12.89 -11.48 -18.86
C ARG A 180 -12.89 -12.77 -18.05
N THR A 181 -12.77 -12.67 -16.73
CA THR A 181 -12.77 -13.84 -15.83
C THR A 181 -14.14 -14.52 -15.82
N LEU A 182 -15.21 -13.74 -15.76
CA LEU A 182 -16.58 -14.23 -15.85
C LEU A 182 -16.82 -15.02 -17.15
N ARG A 183 -16.48 -14.43 -18.30
CA ARG A 183 -16.60 -15.11 -19.61
C ARG A 183 -15.80 -16.41 -19.68
N ARG A 184 -14.62 -16.46 -19.05
CA ARG A 184 -13.80 -17.67 -18.98
C ARG A 184 -14.48 -18.76 -18.12
N LYS A 185 -14.98 -18.41 -16.93
CA LYS A 185 -15.70 -19.37 -16.06
C LYS A 185 -16.94 -19.94 -16.77
N GLN A 186 -17.75 -19.09 -17.42
CA GLN A 186 -18.92 -19.53 -18.20
C GLN A 186 -18.57 -20.51 -19.34
N ARG A 187 -17.47 -20.27 -20.07
CA ARG A 187 -17.01 -21.19 -21.13
C ARG A 187 -16.61 -22.55 -20.56
N LEU A 188 -15.87 -22.56 -19.44
CA LEU A 188 -15.44 -23.80 -18.79
C LEU A 188 -16.62 -24.57 -18.20
N GLU A 189 -17.61 -23.90 -17.62
CA GLU A 189 -18.83 -24.55 -17.13
C GLU A 189 -19.65 -25.16 -18.27
N LYS A 190 -19.78 -24.47 -19.40
CA LYS A 190 -20.45 -25.02 -20.58
C LYS A 190 -19.72 -26.26 -21.10
N GLN A 191 -18.39 -26.21 -21.17
CA GLN A 191 -17.58 -27.35 -21.61
C GLN A 191 -17.73 -28.55 -20.66
N LYS A 192 -17.65 -28.34 -19.35
CA LYS A 192 -17.86 -29.40 -18.35
C LYS A 192 -19.25 -30.04 -18.46
N LYS A 193 -20.31 -29.23 -18.67
CA LYS A 193 -21.67 -29.75 -18.84
C LYS A 193 -21.81 -30.62 -20.09
N LEU A 194 -21.14 -30.25 -21.18
CA LEU A 194 -21.13 -31.06 -22.40
C LEU A 194 -20.38 -32.38 -22.16
N GLU A 195 -19.19 -32.33 -21.54
CA GLU A 195 -18.42 -33.53 -21.19
C GLU A 195 -19.17 -34.46 -20.22
N GLU A 196 -19.95 -33.92 -19.29
CA GLU A 196 -20.77 -34.70 -18.35
C GLU A 196 -21.99 -35.32 -19.04
N GLN A 197 -22.60 -34.62 -20.01
CA GLN A 197 -23.70 -35.15 -20.83
C GLN A 197 -23.22 -36.30 -21.73
N GLU A 198 -22.06 -36.15 -22.38
CA GLU A 198 -21.47 -37.19 -23.22
C GLU A 198 -21.18 -38.47 -22.42
N LYS A 199 -20.61 -38.35 -21.21
CA LYS A 199 -20.37 -39.50 -20.32
C LYS A 199 -21.65 -40.21 -19.90
N LEU A 200 -22.68 -39.47 -19.52
CA LEU A 200 -23.99 -40.05 -19.14
C LEU A 200 -24.67 -40.76 -20.32
N GLU A 201 -24.45 -40.29 -21.55
CA GLU A 201 -24.95 -40.96 -22.76
C GLU A 201 -24.17 -42.24 -23.10
N GLU A 202 -22.86 -42.28 -22.85
CA GLU A 202 -22.03 -43.48 -23.00
C GLU A 202 -22.36 -44.57 -21.95
N GLU A 203 -22.56 -44.17 -20.69
CA GLU A 203 -22.99 -45.08 -19.61
C GLU A 203 -24.36 -45.72 -19.92
N LYS A 204 -25.32 -44.94 -20.44
CA LYS A 204 -26.64 -45.47 -20.83
C LYS A 204 -26.63 -46.39 -22.04
N LYS A 205 -25.62 -46.28 -22.92
CA LYS A 205 -25.44 -47.20 -24.06
C LYS A 205 -24.86 -48.52 -23.60
N THR A 206 -23.82 -48.47 -22.76
CA THR A 206 -23.18 -49.67 -22.19
C THR A 206 -24.11 -50.49 -21.30
N GLU A 207 -25.06 -49.85 -20.59
CA GLU A 207 -26.05 -50.55 -19.74
C GLU A 207 -27.23 -51.15 -20.54
N LYS A 208 -27.43 -50.72 -21.80
CA LYS A 208 -28.45 -51.29 -22.72
C LYS A 208 -27.94 -52.46 -23.55
N ASP A 209 -26.63 -52.64 -23.63
CA ASP A 209 -25.96 -53.70 -24.40
C ASP A 209 -25.60 -54.93 -23.54
N LEU A 210 -26.07 -54.98 -22.28
CA LEU A 210 -26.01 -56.10 -21.32
C LEU A 210 -27.38 -56.75 -21.15
#